data_AF-A0A1H8JWB2-F1
#
_entry.id   AF-A0A1H8JWB2-F1
#
_cell.length_a   1.000
_cell.length_b   1.000
_cell.length_c   1.000
_cell.angle_alpha   90.00
_cell.angle_beta   90.00
_cell.angle_gamma   90.00
#
_symmetry.space_group_name_H-M   'P 1'
#
loop_
_entity.id
_entity.type
_entity.pdbx_description
1 polymer ?
#
loop_
_entity_poly.entity_id
_entity_poly.type
_entity_poly.pdbx_seq_one_letter_code
_entity_poly.pdbx_strand_id
1 'polypeptide(L)'
;MNTAAVKRMARKTVASARTARMHMLKRAIARRALSALEASGRALSPQMRRQALDYAIGHLGWKGYAEWLQVYAAASGQFRPGWLPDNYYTAEVMPRVNGAYHHMARQRAANRVLFGDDAFPDIGYVVNGLLLDADYRVIPPAAAAATMSRFGDRIVVKSDASGFGAGVRSLATRGLDMASLTATGNGVIQRMIEPHPFFDRFGLPSVPTLRIATVITDQGQAEVRGCYLKLGRKGHGHVMASDQLRIAVDWTSGRLADEGFMTSWRVVERHPDTGAEFAGLTLPQIGDCVQTALRLHRRMPLPRFLSWDMLPDRHGRVQVLEWEGGVVSFAEPMQGPCFADLGWDRLHLTGGASGKPGAAPTLIAGRT
;
A
#
# COMPACT_ATOMS: atom_id res chain seq x y z
N MET A 1 -16.01 -41.50 10.31
CA MET A 1 -15.31 -40.20 10.46
C MET A 1 -16.32 -39.10 10.71
N ASN A 2 -16.14 -38.29 11.77
CA ASN A 2 -17.03 -37.18 12.10
C ASN A 2 -16.97 -36.08 11.02
N THR A 3 -18.12 -35.63 10.52
CA THR A 3 -18.28 -34.57 9.50
C THR A 3 -17.52 -33.29 9.86
N ALA A 4 -17.36 -32.96 11.14
CA ALA A 4 -16.57 -31.82 11.60
C ALA A 4 -15.06 -32.01 11.37
N ALA A 5 -14.54 -33.23 11.54
CA ALA A 5 -13.14 -33.56 11.28
C ALA A 5 -12.82 -33.52 9.79
N VAL A 6 -13.74 -34.00 8.94
CA VAL A 6 -13.62 -33.93 7.47
C VAL A 6 -13.64 -32.46 7.01
N LYS A 7 -14.57 -31.64 7.51
CA LYS A 7 -14.62 -30.19 7.21
C LYS A 7 -13.35 -29.46 7.64
N ARG A 8 -12.81 -29.77 8.83
CA ARG A 8 -11.56 -29.18 9.34
C ARG A 8 -10.35 -29.57 8.48
N MET A 9 -10.27 -30.84 8.09
CA MET A 9 -9.19 -31.33 7.22
C MET A 9 -9.26 -30.69 5.83
N ALA A 10 -10.45 -30.63 5.23
CA ALA A 10 -10.66 -29.95 3.95
C ALA A 10 -10.27 -28.47 3.99
N ARG A 11 -10.68 -27.73 5.04
CA ARG A 11 -10.28 -26.31 5.23
C ARG A 11 -8.76 -26.16 5.34
N LYS A 12 -8.09 -27.04 6.09
CA LYS A 12 -6.62 -27.03 6.24
C LYS A 12 -5.91 -27.30 4.91
N THR A 13 -6.40 -28.27 4.12
CA THR A 13 -5.85 -28.59 2.80
C THR A 13 -6.01 -27.42 1.82
N VAL A 14 -7.20 -26.79 1.77
CA VAL A 14 -7.45 -25.63 0.90
C VAL A 14 -6.60 -24.43 1.30
N ALA A 15 -6.48 -24.14 2.61
CA ALA A 15 -5.61 -23.07 3.11
C ALA A 15 -4.15 -23.31 2.75
N SER A 16 -3.66 -24.54 2.94
CA SER A 16 -2.30 -24.95 2.55
C SER A 16 -2.05 -24.78 1.05
N ALA A 17 -2.99 -25.21 0.20
CA ALA A 17 -2.88 -25.04 -1.25
C ALA A 17 -2.87 -23.56 -1.68
N ARG A 18 -3.68 -22.71 -1.04
CA ARG A 18 -3.67 -21.25 -1.27
C ARG A 18 -2.32 -20.63 -0.90
N THR A 19 -1.77 -20.98 0.26
CA THR A 19 -0.45 -20.50 0.70
C THR A 19 0.66 -20.98 -0.23
N ALA A 20 0.66 -22.26 -0.63
CA ALA A 20 1.62 -22.80 -1.58
C ALA A 20 1.55 -22.09 -2.94
N ARG A 21 0.34 -21.83 -3.46
CA ARG A 21 0.14 -21.06 -4.70
C ARG A 21 0.65 -19.63 -4.55
N MET A 22 0.38 -18.96 -3.43
CA MET A 22 0.89 -17.61 -3.16
C MET A 22 2.42 -17.59 -3.21
N HIS A 23 3.09 -18.50 -2.50
CA HIS A 23 4.55 -18.58 -2.52
C HIS A 23 5.11 -18.86 -3.91
N MET A 24 4.48 -19.75 -4.69
CA MET A 24 4.87 -20.02 -6.07
C MET A 24 4.80 -18.76 -6.94
N LEU A 25 3.69 -18.01 -6.86
CA LEU A 25 3.51 -16.76 -7.62
C LEU A 25 4.53 -15.69 -7.19
N LYS A 26 4.71 -15.49 -5.88
CA LYS A 26 5.69 -14.53 -5.35
C LYS A 26 7.12 -14.89 -5.74
N ARG A 27 7.47 -16.17 -5.77
CA ARG A 27 8.76 -16.66 -6.25
C ARG A 27 8.97 -16.37 -7.73
N ALA A 28 7.95 -16.59 -8.56
CA ALA A 28 8.02 -16.28 -9.99
C ALA A 28 8.23 -14.77 -10.22
N ILE A 29 7.54 -13.92 -9.45
CA ILE A 29 7.73 -12.47 -9.48
C ILE A 29 9.16 -12.09 -9.05
N ALA A 30 9.65 -12.64 -7.94
CA ALA A 30 11.00 -12.36 -7.45
C ALA A 30 12.09 -12.74 -8.47
N ARG A 31 11.94 -13.86 -9.18
CA ARG A 31 12.88 -14.26 -10.24
C ARG A 31 12.90 -13.29 -11.41
N ARG A 32 11.73 -12.82 -11.86
CA ARG A 32 11.65 -11.79 -12.91
C ARG A 32 12.28 -10.48 -12.46
N ALA A 33 12.05 -10.10 -11.20
CA ALA A 33 12.65 -8.91 -10.61
C ALA A 33 14.19 -9.01 -10.56
N LEU A 34 14.74 -10.16 -10.16
CA LEU A 34 16.19 -10.41 -10.17
C LEU A 34 16.78 -10.29 -11.58
N SER A 35 16.13 -10.87 -12.59
CA SER A 35 16.58 -10.74 -13.99
C SER A 35 16.55 -9.28 -14.47
N ALA A 36 15.53 -8.50 -14.09
CA ALA A 36 15.43 -7.10 -14.46
C ALA A 36 16.48 -6.22 -13.75
N LEU A 37 16.78 -6.52 -12.48
CA LEU A 37 17.84 -5.87 -11.72
C LEU A 37 19.21 -6.17 -12.31
N GLU A 38 19.49 -7.43 -12.62
CA GLU A 38 20.73 -7.84 -13.29
C GLU A 38 20.92 -7.14 -14.64
N ALA A 39 19.87 -7.10 -15.47
CA ALA A 39 19.88 -6.36 -16.73
C ALA A 39 20.06 -4.83 -16.55
N SER A 40 19.78 -4.31 -15.36
CA SER A 40 20.02 -2.91 -14.97
C SER A 40 21.37 -2.72 -14.24
N GLY A 41 22.28 -3.70 -14.29
CA GLY A 41 23.60 -3.61 -13.65
C GLY A 41 23.61 -3.91 -12.14
N ARG A 42 22.49 -4.37 -11.56
CA ARG A 42 22.34 -4.71 -10.13
C ARG A 42 22.39 -6.22 -9.94
N ALA A 43 23.47 -6.85 -10.36
CA ALA A 43 23.64 -8.30 -10.26
C ALA A 43 23.79 -8.76 -8.79
N LEU A 44 23.14 -9.87 -8.45
CA LEU A 44 23.24 -10.46 -7.11
C LEU A 44 24.56 -11.21 -6.93
N SER A 45 25.40 -10.75 -6.01
CA SER A 45 26.68 -11.43 -5.72
C SER A 45 26.48 -12.80 -5.05
N PRO A 46 27.44 -13.74 -5.18
CA PRO A 46 27.40 -15.03 -4.47
C PRO A 46 27.29 -14.87 -2.95
N GLN A 47 27.95 -13.85 -2.38
CA GLN A 47 27.89 -13.55 -0.96
C GLN A 47 26.48 -13.14 -0.52
N MET A 48 25.86 -12.20 -1.22
CA MET A 48 24.49 -11.74 -0.92
C MET A 48 23.48 -12.87 -1.09
N ARG A 49 23.66 -13.71 -2.11
CA ARG A 49 22.83 -14.91 -2.32
C ARG A 49 22.90 -15.85 -1.11
N ARG A 50 24.12 -16.10 -0.60
CA ARG A 50 24.34 -16.95 0.57
C ARG A 50 23.74 -16.34 1.83
N GLN A 51 24.01 -15.06 2.10
CA GLN A 51 23.46 -14.36 3.27
C GLN A 51 21.93 -14.37 3.30
N ALA A 52 21.28 -14.12 2.15
CA ALA A 52 19.83 -14.17 2.03
C ALA A 52 19.26 -15.58 2.28
N LEU A 53 19.95 -16.62 1.80
CA LEU A 53 19.56 -18.01 2.05
C LEU A 53 19.74 -18.41 3.52
N ASP A 54 20.89 -18.07 4.10
CA ASP A 54 21.22 -18.38 5.49
C ASP A 54 20.23 -17.69 6.44
N TYR A 55 19.90 -16.42 6.20
CA TYR A 55 18.89 -15.70 6.97
C TYR A 55 17.48 -16.30 6.78
N ALA A 56 17.09 -16.66 5.55
CA ALA A 56 15.80 -17.29 5.30
C ALA A 56 15.62 -18.61 6.06
N ILE A 57 16.68 -19.44 6.13
CA ILE A 57 16.65 -20.72 6.82
C ILE A 57 16.77 -20.54 8.34
N GLY A 58 17.82 -19.84 8.77
CA GLY A 58 18.19 -19.75 10.19
C GLY A 58 17.29 -18.81 10.99
N HIS A 59 16.79 -17.73 10.37
CA HIS A 59 16.02 -16.71 11.07
C HIS A 59 14.53 -16.75 10.73
N LEU A 60 14.15 -16.94 9.46
CA LEU A 60 12.74 -17.00 9.03
C LEU A 60 12.18 -18.43 8.95
N GLY A 61 13.00 -19.44 9.21
CA GLY A 61 12.60 -20.85 9.29
C GLY A 61 12.28 -21.54 7.96
N TRP A 62 12.44 -20.88 6.80
CA TRP A 62 12.15 -21.49 5.51
C TRP A 62 12.93 -20.87 4.35
N LYS A 63 13.67 -21.72 3.62
CA LYS A 63 14.45 -21.33 2.43
C LYS A 63 13.63 -20.62 1.34
N GLY A 64 12.31 -20.83 1.28
CA GLY A 64 11.44 -20.21 0.27
C GLY A 64 11.25 -18.70 0.45
N TYR A 65 11.73 -18.12 1.55
CA TYR A 65 11.79 -16.67 1.75
C TYR A 65 13.03 -16.02 1.11
N ALA A 66 14.03 -16.81 0.70
CA ALA A 66 15.31 -16.32 0.22
C ALA A 66 15.19 -15.49 -1.07
N GLU A 67 14.34 -15.86 -2.03
CA GLU A 67 14.29 -15.14 -3.32
C GLU A 67 13.89 -13.67 -3.19
N TRP A 68 12.98 -13.31 -2.27
CA TRP A 68 12.65 -11.91 -2.05
C TRP A 68 13.73 -11.16 -1.28
N LEU A 69 14.41 -11.80 -0.33
CA LEU A 69 15.60 -11.23 0.31
C LEU A 69 16.73 -10.97 -0.70
N GLN A 70 16.85 -11.85 -1.71
CA GLN A 70 17.79 -11.67 -2.81
C GLN A 70 17.42 -10.49 -3.70
N VAL A 71 16.13 -10.31 -4.04
CA VAL A 71 15.65 -9.10 -4.73
C VAL A 71 16.04 -7.86 -3.94
N TYR A 72 15.84 -7.88 -2.63
CA TYR A 72 16.14 -6.72 -1.80
C TYR A 72 17.64 -6.42 -1.72
N ALA A 73 18.44 -7.46 -1.59
CA ALA A 73 19.88 -7.33 -1.61
C ALA A 73 20.36 -6.73 -2.95
N ALA A 74 19.91 -7.28 -4.08
CA ALA A 74 20.27 -6.78 -5.40
C ALA A 74 19.84 -5.32 -5.61
N ALA A 75 18.61 -4.97 -5.24
CA ALA A 75 18.09 -3.60 -5.40
C ALA A 75 18.82 -2.56 -4.54
N SER A 76 19.17 -2.91 -3.29
CA SER A 76 19.86 -2.01 -2.36
C SER A 76 21.38 -2.04 -2.46
N GLY A 77 21.94 -2.97 -3.23
CA GLY A 77 23.37 -3.22 -3.36
C GLY A 77 24.01 -4.03 -2.23
N GLN A 78 23.30 -4.35 -1.15
CA GLN A 78 23.84 -5.15 -0.03
C GLN A 78 22.76 -5.92 0.71
N PHE A 79 23.10 -7.04 1.34
CA PHE A 79 22.16 -7.73 2.24
C PHE A 79 22.05 -7.02 3.60
N ARG A 80 20.83 -6.89 4.14
CA ARG A 80 20.58 -6.33 5.48
C ARG A 80 19.67 -7.24 6.31
N PRO A 81 20.11 -7.73 7.49
CA PRO A 81 19.24 -8.47 8.42
C PRO A 81 18.06 -7.61 8.90
N GLY A 82 16.92 -8.24 9.18
CA GLY A 82 15.70 -7.55 9.66
C GLY A 82 14.66 -7.27 8.57
N TRP A 83 14.99 -7.51 7.30
CA TRP A 83 14.02 -7.41 6.20
C TRP A 83 12.91 -8.46 6.31
N LEU A 84 11.69 -8.02 6.03
CA LEU A 84 10.53 -8.87 5.85
C LEU A 84 10.32 -9.15 4.35
N PRO A 85 10.70 -10.33 3.82
CA PRO A 85 10.43 -10.65 2.42
C PRO A 85 8.93 -10.69 2.16
N ASP A 86 8.51 -10.19 1.02
CA ASP A 86 7.09 -9.97 0.66
C ASP A 86 6.20 -11.21 0.88
N ASN A 87 6.71 -12.41 0.60
CA ASN A 87 5.99 -13.66 0.84
C ASN A 87 5.94 -14.07 2.33
N TYR A 88 6.93 -13.74 3.15
CA TYR A 88 6.87 -13.87 4.61
C TYR A 88 5.89 -12.87 5.20
N TYR A 89 5.95 -11.60 4.79
CA TYR A 89 5.00 -10.58 5.22
C TYR A 89 3.56 -11.00 4.95
N THR A 90 3.29 -11.48 3.73
CA THR A 90 1.95 -11.93 3.32
C THR A 90 1.48 -13.15 4.12
N ALA A 91 2.35 -14.12 4.38
CA ALA A 91 1.98 -15.38 5.04
C ALA A 91 1.91 -15.26 6.57
N GLU A 92 2.87 -14.56 7.18
CA GLU A 92 3.09 -14.61 8.62
C GLU A 92 2.70 -13.31 9.32
N VAL A 93 3.09 -12.16 8.75
CA VAL A 93 2.96 -10.86 9.41
C VAL A 93 1.55 -10.29 9.25
N MET A 94 1.10 -10.07 8.02
CA MET A 94 -0.19 -9.41 7.72
C MET A 94 -1.37 -10.09 8.42
N PRO A 95 -1.52 -11.43 8.44
CA PRO A 95 -2.63 -12.09 9.14
C PRO A 95 -2.63 -11.89 10.66
N ARG A 96 -1.46 -11.64 11.27
CA ARG A 96 -1.31 -11.47 12.73
C ARG A 96 -1.37 -10.00 13.14
N VAL A 97 -0.74 -9.13 12.36
CA VAL A 97 -0.58 -7.69 12.65
C VAL A 97 -1.82 -6.90 12.23
N ASN A 98 -2.38 -7.22 11.07
CA ASN A 98 -3.56 -6.53 10.57
C ASN A 98 -4.85 -7.33 10.74
N GLY A 99 -4.75 -8.67 10.85
CA GLY A 99 -5.91 -9.54 10.91
C GLY A 99 -6.87 -9.29 9.74
N ALA A 100 -8.17 -9.37 10.01
CA ALA A 100 -9.20 -9.04 9.02
C ALA A 100 -9.41 -7.52 8.84
N TYR A 101 -8.89 -6.69 9.75
CA TYR A 101 -9.20 -5.25 9.78
C TYR A 101 -8.66 -4.48 8.57
N HIS A 102 -7.57 -4.96 7.93
CA HIS A 102 -7.12 -4.33 6.69
C HIS A 102 -8.14 -4.42 5.53
N HIS A 103 -9.13 -5.31 5.61
CA HIS A 103 -10.19 -5.37 4.60
C HIS A 103 -11.13 -4.15 4.65
N MET A 104 -11.13 -3.38 5.74
CA MET A 104 -11.89 -2.13 5.83
C MET A 104 -11.47 -1.11 4.78
N ALA A 105 -10.20 -1.15 4.34
CA ALA A 105 -9.70 -0.32 3.24
C ALA A 105 -10.46 -0.51 1.91
N ARG A 106 -11.15 -1.65 1.74
CA ARG A 106 -11.96 -1.93 0.55
C ARG A 106 -13.34 -1.27 0.59
N GLN A 107 -13.74 -0.72 1.74
CA GLN A 107 -15.05 -0.10 1.95
C GLN A 107 -14.88 1.41 1.86
N ARG A 108 -14.69 1.95 0.65
CA ARG A 108 -14.29 3.36 0.46
C ARG A 108 -15.37 4.32 0.94
N ALA A 109 -16.64 3.90 0.87
CA ALA A 109 -17.74 4.67 1.43
C ALA A 109 -17.63 4.88 2.95
N ALA A 110 -16.87 4.05 3.67
CA ALA A 110 -16.71 4.19 5.12
C ALA A 110 -15.67 5.24 5.52
N ASN A 111 -14.89 5.82 4.59
CA ASN A 111 -13.76 6.70 4.93
C ASN A 111 -14.14 7.83 5.89
N ARG A 112 -15.22 8.58 5.62
CA ARG A 112 -15.64 9.70 6.48
C ARG A 112 -16.15 9.23 7.86
N VAL A 113 -16.83 8.08 7.96
CA VAL A 113 -17.17 7.50 9.27
C VAL A 113 -15.92 7.08 10.05
N LEU A 114 -14.98 6.41 9.38
CA LEU A 114 -13.78 5.86 10.00
C LEU A 114 -12.80 6.95 10.46
N PHE A 115 -12.66 8.01 9.65
CA PHE A 115 -11.63 9.01 9.83
C PHE A 115 -12.14 10.39 10.15
N GLY A 116 -13.41 10.72 9.92
CA GLY A 116 -14.01 12.04 10.20
C GLY A 116 -13.09 13.22 9.85
N ASP A 117 -12.56 13.23 8.62
CA ASP A 117 -11.52 14.15 8.19
C ASP A 117 -11.71 14.61 6.75
N ASP A 118 -11.46 15.89 6.49
CA ASP A 118 -11.67 16.52 5.18
C ASP A 118 -10.48 16.35 4.22
N ALA A 119 -9.43 15.61 4.61
CA ALA A 119 -8.36 15.24 3.70
C ALA A 119 -8.83 14.28 2.59
N PHE A 120 -9.97 13.60 2.77
CA PHE A 120 -10.57 12.79 1.72
C PHE A 120 -11.38 13.68 0.76
N PRO A 121 -11.18 13.60 -0.57
CA PRO A 121 -11.88 14.41 -1.56
C PRO A 121 -13.31 13.89 -1.85
N ASP A 122 -13.92 13.20 -0.89
CA ASP A 122 -15.21 12.53 -1.03
C ASP A 122 -16.33 13.57 -1.11
N ILE A 123 -17.21 13.43 -2.09
CA ILE A 123 -18.37 14.33 -2.30
C ILE A 123 -19.71 13.59 -2.27
N GLY A 124 -19.67 12.25 -2.23
CA GLY A 124 -20.85 11.40 -2.13
C GLY A 124 -20.49 9.93 -2.33
N TYR A 125 -21.49 9.06 -2.23
CA TYR A 125 -21.29 7.61 -2.24
C TYR A 125 -22.39 6.90 -3.04
N VAL A 126 -22.03 5.74 -3.59
CA VAL A 126 -22.99 4.76 -4.10
C VAL A 126 -22.94 3.58 -3.13
N VAL A 127 -24.06 3.24 -2.50
CA VAL A 127 -24.11 2.13 -1.53
C VAL A 127 -25.42 1.37 -1.70
N ASN A 128 -25.34 0.08 -2.01
CA ASN A 128 -26.47 -0.84 -2.17
C ASN A 128 -27.56 -0.29 -3.11
N GLY A 129 -27.15 0.33 -4.21
CA GLY A 129 -28.06 0.95 -5.19
C GLY A 129 -28.59 2.34 -4.79
N LEU A 130 -28.22 2.85 -3.62
CA LEU A 130 -28.60 4.19 -3.15
C LEU A 130 -27.49 5.21 -3.43
N LEU A 131 -27.90 6.47 -3.63
CA LEU A 131 -27.01 7.62 -3.71
C LEU A 131 -27.02 8.35 -2.39
N LEU A 132 -25.83 8.60 -1.85
CA LEU A 132 -25.66 9.31 -0.58
C LEU A 132 -24.84 10.58 -0.79
N ASP A 133 -25.18 11.64 -0.07
CA ASP A 133 -24.32 12.83 0.05
C ASP A 133 -23.09 12.54 0.93
N ALA A 134 -22.20 13.53 1.07
CA ALA A 134 -21.00 13.40 1.89
C ALA A 134 -21.32 13.14 3.38
N ASP A 135 -22.53 13.45 3.87
CA ASP A 135 -22.94 13.22 5.26
C ASP A 135 -23.77 11.93 5.42
N TYR A 136 -23.75 11.05 4.42
CA TYR A 136 -24.49 9.79 4.40
C TYR A 136 -26.02 9.91 4.35
N ARG A 137 -26.57 11.06 3.96
CA ARG A 137 -28.00 11.20 3.71
C ARG A 137 -28.32 10.63 2.33
N VAL A 138 -29.36 9.80 2.25
CA VAL A 138 -29.88 9.32 0.97
C VAL A 138 -30.48 10.49 0.21
N ILE A 139 -30.02 10.73 -1.01
CA ILE A 139 -30.45 11.85 -1.84
C ILE A 139 -31.02 11.37 -3.19
N PRO A 140 -32.00 12.09 -3.77
CA PRO A 140 -32.53 11.75 -5.07
C PRO A 140 -31.48 11.98 -6.19
N PRO A 141 -31.57 11.27 -7.33
CA PRO A 141 -30.64 11.40 -8.45
C PRO A 141 -30.39 12.84 -8.91
N ALA A 142 -31.43 13.68 -8.97
CA ALA A 142 -31.31 15.08 -9.37
C ALA A 142 -30.44 15.90 -8.40
N ALA A 143 -30.57 15.67 -7.09
CA ALA A 143 -29.75 16.33 -6.08
C ALA A 143 -28.28 15.86 -6.14
N ALA A 144 -28.06 14.56 -6.36
CA ALA A 144 -26.72 14.01 -6.55
C ALA A 144 -26.02 14.61 -7.78
N ALA A 145 -26.72 14.69 -8.92
CA ALA A 145 -26.20 15.30 -10.14
C ALA A 145 -25.87 16.80 -9.95
N ALA A 146 -26.72 17.54 -9.24
CA ALA A 146 -26.48 18.94 -8.89
C ALA A 146 -25.22 19.09 -8.01
N THR A 147 -25.06 18.25 -6.99
CA THR A 147 -23.85 18.23 -6.14
C THR A 147 -22.59 17.96 -6.97
N MET A 148 -22.60 16.91 -7.80
CA MET A 148 -21.44 16.56 -8.65
C MET A 148 -21.04 17.71 -9.58
N SER A 149 -22.02 18.36 -10.21
CA SER A 149 -21.78 19.48 -11.13
C SER A 149 -21.17 20.71 -10.44
N ARG A 150 -21.46 20.92 -9.15
CA ARG A 150 -20.83 22.01 -8.36
C ARG A 150 -19.33 21.80 -8.12
N PHE A 151 -18.84 20.58 -8.22
CA PHE A 151 -17.42 20.24 -8.05
C PHE A 151 -16.63 20.19 -9.36
N GLY A 152 -17.27 20.49 -10.50
CA GLY A 152 -16.63 20.66 -11.80
C GLY A 152 -17.23 19.78 -12.90
N ASP A 153 -16.59 19.81 -14.08
CA ASP A 153 -17.06 19.09 -15.27
C ASP A 153 -16.79 17.58 -15.21
N ARG A 154 -15.95 17.14 -14.28
CA ARG A 154 -15.58 15.74 -14.10
C ARG A 154 -15.53 15.35 -12.64
N ILE A 155 -15.81 14.09 -12.38
CA ILE A 155 -15.70 13.43 -11.09
C ILE A 155 -14.92 12.13 -11.21
N VAL A 156 -14.41 11.62 -10.09
CA VAL A 156 -13.80 10.30 -10.00
C VAL A 156 -14.76 9.37 -9.25
N VAL A 157 -15.07 8.22 -9.83
CA VAL A 157 -15.85 7.15 -9.20
C VAL A 157 -14.94 5.96 -8.97
N LYS A 158 -14.89 5.48 -7.73
CA LYS A 158 -14.08 4.32 -7.32
C LYS A 158 -14.98 3.25 -6.72
N SER A 159 -15.07 2.11 -7.40
CA SER A 159 -15.84 0.95 -6.91
C SER A 159 -15.04 0.15 -5.88
N ASP A 160 -15.71 -0.29 -4.81
CA ASP A 160 -15.19 -1.16 -3.75
C ASP A 160 -14.81 -2.56 -4.29
N ALA A 161 -15.46 -3.02 -5.36
CA ALA A 161 -15.22 -4.33 -5.97
C ALA A 161 -13.91 -4.40 -6.78
N SER A 162 -13.20 -3.28 -6.92
CA SER A 162 -12.00 -3.17 -7.75
C SER A 162 -10.75 -2.84 -6.92
N GLY A 163 -9.72 -3.67 -7.04
CA GLY A 163 -8.38 -3.39 -6.51
C GLY A 163 -7.45 -2.83 -7.59
N PHE A 164 -6.34 -2.23 -7.17
CA PHE A 164 -5.20 -1.90 -8.04
C PHE A 164 -5.50 -0.96 -9.23
N GLY A 165 -6.45 -0.03 -9.08
CA GLY A 165 -6.81 0.96 -10.11
C GLY A 165 -7.92 0.53 -11.07
N ALA A 166 -8.27 -0.77 -11.14
CA ALA A 166 -9.15 -1.31 -12.18
C ALA A 166 -10.60 -0.79 -12.20
N GLY A 167 -11.10 -0.18 -11.12
CA GLY A 167 -12.44 0.43 -11.08
C GLY A 167 -12.43 1.89 -10.68
N VAL A 168 -11.32 2.59 -10.96
CA VAL A 168 -11.27 4.05 -10.95
C VAL A 168 -11.70 4.56 -12.33
N ARG A 169 -12.76 5.36 -12.38
CA ARG A 169 -13.27 5.98 -13.61
C ARG A 169 -13.44 7.47 -13.43
N SER A 170 -13.06 8.24 -14.45
CA SER A 170 -13.27 9.69 -14.49
C SER A 170 -14.42 10.00 -15.43
N LEU A 171 -15.58 10.37 -14.88
CA LEU A 171 -16.82 10.59 -15.62
C LEU A 171 -17.09 12.09 -15.79
N ALA A 172 -17.71 12.47 -16.91
CA ALA A 172 -18.24 13.83 -17.07
C ALA A 172 -19.48 14.01 -16.20
N THR A 173 -19.65 15.17 -15.58
CA THR A 173 -20.83 15.49 -14.76
C THR A 173 -22.02 15.88 -15.63
N ARG A 174 -21.76 16.53 -16.77
CA ARG A 174 -22.79 16.85 -17.76
C ARG A 174 -23.37 15.58 -18.38
N GLY A 175 -24.69 15.44 -18.30
CA GLY A 175 -25.41 14.29 -18.89
C GLY A 175 -25.13 12.96 -18.19
N LEU A 176 -24.66 12.99 -16.94
CA LEU A 176 -24.36 11.78 -16.18
C LEU A 176 -25.63 10.95 -15.97
N ASP A 177 -25.62 9.70 -16.45
CA ASP A 177 -26.68 8.74 -16.18
C ASP A 177 -26.54 8.15 -14.77
N MET A 178 -27.48 8.54 -13.91
CA MET A 178 -27.51 8.12 -12.51
C MET A 178 -27.84 6.63 -12.35
N ALA A 179 -28.56 6.02 -13.29
CA ALA A 179 -28.85 4.58 -13.25
C ALA A 179 -27.58 3.77 -13.55
N SER A 180 -26.81 4.18 -14.56
CA SER A 180 -25.49 3.61 -14.83
C SER A 180 -24.53 3.81 -13.66
N LEU A 181 -24.57 4.97 -12.98
CA LEU A 181 -23.74 5.24 -11.80
C LEU A 181 -24.07 4.31 -10.63
N THR A 182 -25.35 4.10 -10.30
CA THR A 182 -25.73 3.18 -9.21
C THR A 182 -25.45 1.72 -9.55
N ALA A 183 -25.55 1.34 -10.83
CA ALA A 183 -25.19 0.01 -11.32
C ALA A 183 -23.69 -0.32 -11.19
N THR A 184 -22.84 0.67 -10.89
CA THR A 184 -21.40 0.44 -10.64
C THR A 184 -21.10 -0.31 -9.34
N GLY A 185 -22.10 -0.44 -8.47
CA GLY A 185 -21.98 -1.06 -7.16
C GLY A 185 -21.41 -0.10 -6.11
N ASN A 186 -21.09 -0.66 -4.94
CA ASN A 186 -20.65 0.13 -3.80
C ASN A 186 -19.34 0.88 -4.12
N GLY A 187 -19.23 2.11 -3.64
CA GLY A 187 -18.05 2.92 -3.87
C GLY A 187 -18.20 4.36 -3.45
N VAL A 188 -17.18 5.13 -3.80
CA VAL A 188 -17.06 6.56 -3.48
C VAL A 188 -17.03 7.39 -4.74
N ILE A 189 -17.67 8.56 -4.66
CA ILE A 189 -17.58 9.63 -5.65
C ILE A 189 -16.71 10.73 -5.06
N GLN A 190 -15.65 11.08 -5.77
CA GLN A 190 -14.68 12.08 -5.36
C GLN A 190 -14.61 13.21 -6.40
N ARG A 191 -14.34 14.42 -5.92
CA ARG A 191 -14.00 15.54 -6.82
C ARG A 191 -12.67 15.27 -7.53
N MET A 192 -12.48 15.88 -8.70
CA MET A 192 -11.14 15.89 -9.32
C MET A 192 -10.17 16.66 -8.42
N ILE A 193 -8.95 16.13 -8.29
CA ILE A 193 -7.86 16.79 -7.59
C ILE A 193 -6.93 17.38 -8.62
N GLU A 194 -6.65 18.67 -8.49
CA GLU A 194 -5.57 19.36 -9.19
C GLU A 194 -4.31 19.24 -8.30
N PRO A 195 -3.30 18.45 -8.72
CA PRO A 195 -2.08 18.27 -7.95
C PRO A 195 -1.32 19.59 -7.74
N HIS A 196 -0.48 19.64 -6.71
CA HIS A 196 0.47 20.75 -6.54
C HIS A 196 1.32 21.00 -7.81
N PRO A 197 1.56 22.26 -8.25
CA PRO A 197 2.28 22.58 -9.50
C PRO A 197 3.69 21.98 -9.61
N PHE A 198 4.28 21.60 -8.48
CA PHE A 198 5.51 20.81 -8.45
C PHE A 198 5.44 19.61 -9.39
N PHE A 199 4.29 18.92 -9.46
CA PHE A 199 4.12 17.70 -10.25
C PHE A 199 4.05 17.93 -11.76
N ASP A 200 3.82 19.16 -12.23
CA ASP A 200 3.73 19.51 -13.65
C ASP A 200 5.01 19.16 -14.40
N ARG A 201 6.16 19.17 -13.71
CA ARG A 201 7.48 18.79 -14.24
C ARG A 201 7.52 17.37 -14.82
N PHE A 202 6.66 16.47 -14.36
CA PHE A 202 6.63 15.11 -14.88
C PHE A 202 5.85 15.02 -16.20
N GLY A 203 4.99 16.00 -16.50
CA GLY A 203 4.22 16.07 -17.74
C GLY A 203 3.28 14.88 -17.96
N LEU A 204 2.66 14.39 -16.88
CA LEU A 204 1.83 13.19 -16.90
C LEU A 204 0.34 13.52 -16.79
N PRO A 205 -0.54 12.83 -17.55
CA PRO A 205 -1.98 13.00 -17.44
C PRO A 205 -2.58 12.34 -16.18
N SER A 206 -1.85 11.39 -15.58
CA SER A 206 -2.28 10.71 -14.35
C SER A 206 -1.87 11.51 -13.12
N VAL A 207 -2.75 11.55 -12.13
CA VAL A 207 -2.46 12.16 -10.82
C VAL A 207 -1.32 11.37 -10.14
N PRO A 208 -0.18 11.99 -9.81
CA PRO A 208 0.88 11.35 -9.04
C PRO A 208 0.39 10.96 -7.65
N THR A 209 1.02 9.93 -7.07
CA THR A 209 0.63 9.43 -5.76
C THR A 209 1.84 9.32 -4.86
N LEU A 210 1.87 10.08 -3.77
CA LEU A 210 2.79 9.86 -2.67
C LEU A 210 2.23 8.78 -1.76
N ARG A 211 2.96 7.67 -1.62
CA ARG A 211 2.64 6.63 -0.65
C ARG A 211 3.41 6.85 0.63
N ILE A 212 2.72 6.89 1.77
CA ILE A 212 3.30 6.88 3.10
C ILE A 212 2.81 5.62 3.82
N ALA A 213 3.73 4.78 4.27
CA ALA A 213 3.43 3.58 5.02
C ALA A 213 3.60 3.87 6.52
N THR A 214 2.60 3.55 7.34
CA THR A 214 2.60 3.82 8.79
C THR A 214 2.25 2.60 9.60
N VAL A 215 2.78 2.50 10.81
CA VAL A 215 2.47 1.45 11.77
C VAL A 215 1.93 2.00 13.08
N ILE A 216 1.13 1.19 13.79
CA ILE A 216 0.90 1.32 15.22
C ILE A 216 1.85 0.36 15.94
N THR A 217 2.78 0.91 16.72
CA THR A 217 3.77 0.14 17.49
C THR A 217 3.11 -0.60 18.67
N ASP A 218 3.86 -1.46 19.35
CA ASP A 218 3.36 -2.17 20.55
C ASP A 218 3.01 -1.21 21.69
N GLN A 219 3.55 0.01 21.66
CA GLN A 219 3.27 1.10 22.58
C GLN A 219 2.07 1.97 22.14
N GLY A 220 1.38 1.57 21.07
CA GLY A 220 0.23 2.30 20.53
C GLY A 220 0.60 3.59 19.77
N GLN A 221 1.88 3.80 19.44
CA GLN A 221 2.31 5.00 18.72
C GLN A 221 2.23 4.81 17.21
N ALA A 222 1.75 5.84 16.51
CA ALA A 222 1.78 5.87 15.05
C ALA A 222 3.16 6.34 14.57
N GLU A 223 3.79 5.59 13.67
CA GLU A 223 5.11 5.90 13.09
C GLU A 223 5.18 5.61 11.59
N VAL A 224 6.03 6.36 10.86
CA VAL A 224 6.30 6.12 9.44
C VAL A 224 7.28 4.95 9.28
N ARG A 225 7.07 4.14 8.24
CA ARG A 225 7.90 2.98 7.88
C ARG A 225 8.38 2.99 6.44
N GLY A 226 7.85 3.88 5.60
CA GLY A 226 8.32 4.04 4.23
C GLY A 226 7.59 5.16 3.51
N CYS A 227 8.27 5.81 2.58
CA CYS A 227 7.68 6.86 1.76
C CYS A 227 8.18 6.76 0.31
N TYR A 228 7.29 6.83 -0.66
CA TYR A 228 7.70 6.80 -2.06
C TYR A 228 6.66 7.42 -2.98
N LEU A 229 7.15 8.12 -4.00
CA LEU A 229 6.34 8.66 -5.08
C LEU A 229 6.06 7.57 -6.11
N LYS A 230 4.81 7.52 -6.59
CA LYS A 230 4.38 6.72 -7.73
C LYS A 230 3.98 7.64 -8.87
N LEU A 231 4.49 7.34 -10.05
CA LEU A 231 4.16 8.03 -11.29
C LEU A 231 3.54 7.02 -12.27
N GLY A 232 2.48 7.45 -12.96
CA GLY A 232 1.84 6.66 -14.00
C GLY A 232 2.60 6.76 -15.32
N ARG A 233 2.12 6.06 -16.35
CA ARG A 233 2.69 6.04 -17.70
C ARG A 233 1.80 6.78 -18.69
N LYS A 234 2.36 7.26 -19.80
CA LYS A 234 1.57 7.81 -20.91
C LYS A 234 0.56 6.76 -21.38
N GLY A 235 -0.65 7.20 -21.69
CA GLY A 235 -1.76 6.32 -22.09
C GLY A 235 -2.65 5.84 -20.94
N HIS A 236 -2.25 6.05 -19.68
CA HIS A 236 -3.11 5.76 -18.51
C HIS A 236 -3.63 7.05 -17.88
N GLY A 237 -4.94 7.12 -17.61
CA GLY A 237 -5.57 8.26 -16.93
C GLY A 237 -5.34 8.31 -15.41
N HIS A 238 -4.77 7.25 -14.83
CA HIS A 238 -4.41 7.15 -13.42
C HIS A 238 -3.23 6.18 -13.24
N VAL A 239 -2.60 6.17 -12.07
CA VAL A 239 -1.47 5.29 -11.77
C VAL A 239 -1.94 3.83 -11.69
N MET A 240 -1.41 2.98 -12.54
CA MET A 240 -1.71 1.54 -12.60
C MET A 240 -0.64 0.74 -11.86
N ALA A 241 -1.02 -0.09 -10.90
CA ALA A 241 -0.04 -0.89 -10.14
C ALA A 241 0.81 -1.83 -11.02
N SER A 242 0.23 -2.30 -12.14
CA SER A 242 0.91 -3.16 -13.12
C SER A 242 1.95 -2.44 -13.96
N ASP A 243 1.87 -1.12 -14.09
CA ASP A 243 2.76 -0.31 -14.93
C ASP A 243 2.91 1.10 -14.33
N GLN A 244 3.65 1.16 -13.22
CA GLN A 244 3.99 2.39 -12.53
C GLN A 244 5.50 2.48 -12.35
N LEU A 245 5.96 3.71 -12.21
CA LEU A 245 7.29 4.04 -11.72
C LEU A 245 7.19 4.37 -10.23
N ARG A 246 8.13 3.87 -9.43
CA ARG A 246 8.25 4.17 -7.99
C ARG A 246 9.60 4.79 -7.68
N ILE A 247 9.62 5.88 -6.93
CA ILE A 247 10.84 6.59 -6.52
C ILE A 247 10.79 6.74 -5.01
N ALA A 248 11.83 6.29 -4.30
CA ALA A 248 11.91 6.45 -2.86
C ALA A 248 11.97 7.94 -2.49
N VAL A 249 11.33 8.31 -1.37
CA VAL A 249 11.29 9.68 -0.87
C VAL A 249 11.74 9.66 0.57
N ASP A 250 12.72 10.49 0.91
CA ASP A 250 13.05 10.75 2.31
C ASP A 250 11.88 11.51 2.96
N TRP A 251 11.18 10.88 3.92
CA TRP A 251 9.97 11.44 4.51
C TRP A 251 10.20 12.61 5.48
N THR A 252 11.47 12.95 5.76
CA THR A 252 11.81 14.08 6.64
C THR A 252 12.09 15.34 5.81
N SER A 253 12.88 15.21 4.76
CA SER A 253 13.32 16.29 3.87
C SER A 253 12.45 16.44 2.63
N GLY A 254 11.76 15.39 2.19
CA GLY A 254 11.02 15.33 0.94
C GLY A 254 11.89 15.02 -0.28
N ARG A 255 13.20 14.81 -0.10
CA ARG A 255 14.12 14.54 -1.21
C ARG A 255 13.79 13.22 -1.90
N LEU A 256 13.70 13.25 -3.23
CA LEU A 256 13.60 12.04 -4.06
C LEU A 256 14.97 11.36 -4.13
N ALA A 257 14.96 10.03 -4.20
CA ALA A 257 16.11 9.27 -4.66
C ALA A 257 16.44 9.62 -6.12
N ASP A 258 17.72 9.55 -6.47
CA ASP A 258 18.19 9.87 -7.82
C ASP A 258 17.72 8.82 -8.86
N GLU A 259 17.41 7.62 -8.40
CA GLU A 259 16.91 6.50 -9.20
C GLU A 259 15.48 6.09 -8.77
N GLY A 260 14.72 5.57 -9.73
CA GLY A 260 13.42 4.95 -9.56
C GLY A 260 13.36 3.55 -10.17
N PHE A 261 12.27 2.84 -9.86
CA PHE A 261 12.07 1.45 -10.26
C PHE A 261 10.71 1.28 -10.91
N MET A 262 10.71 0.68 -12.10
CA MET A 262 9.49 0.20 -12.74
C MET A 262 8.83 -0.90 -11.90
N THR A 263 7.57 -1.22 -12.17
CA THR A 263 6.91 -2.41 -11.60
C THR A 263 7.72 -3.70 -11.82
N SER A 264 8.43 -3.79 -12.94
CA SER A 264 9.31 -4.92 -13.29
C SER A 264 10.63 -4.98 -12.50
N TRP A 265 10.95 -3.97 -11.67
CA TRP A 265 12.25 -3.74 -11.03
C TRP A 265 13.39 -3.28 -11.95
N ARG A 266 13.08 -2.94 -13.21
CA ARG A 266 14.04 -2.19 -14.04
C ARG A 266 14.34 -0.83 -13.39
N VAL A 267 15.62 -0.52 -13.24
CA VAL A 267 16.12 0.75 -12.68
C VAL A 267 16.08 1.83 -13.76
N VAL A 268 15.67 3.04 -13.40
CA VAL A 268 15.65 4.20 -14.28
C VAL A 268 16.00 5.48 -13.49
N GLU A 269 16.73 6.41 -14.09
CA GLU A 269 17.07 7.71 -13.48
C GLU A 269 16.11 8.84 -13.92
N ARG A 270 15.29 8.54 -14.93
CA ARG A 270 14.33 9.47 -15.53
C ARG A 270 13.05 8.77 -15.89
N HIS A 271 11.95 9.53 -15.95
CA HIS A 271 10.65 9.00 -16.33
C HIS A 271 10.72 8.51 -17.79
N PRO A 272 10.42 7.23 -18.07
CA PRO A 272 10.67 6.62 -19.38
C PRO A 272 9.86 7.24 -20.54
N ASP A 273 8.72 7.88 -20.28
CA ASP A 273 7.89 8.49 -21.33
C ASP A 273 8.11 9.99 -21.52
N THR A 274 8.63 10.67 -20.51
CA THR A 274 8.69 12.15 -20.46
C THR A 274 10.10 12.67 -20.30
N GLY A 275 11.06 11.80 -19.94
CA GLY A 275 12.45 12.16 -19.75
C GLY A 275 12.73 12.93 -18.46
N ALA A 276 11.71 13.21 -17.65
CA ALA A 276 11.83 13.97 -16.41
C ALA A 276 12.74 13.25 -15.40
N GLU A 277 13.81 13.92 -14.96
CA GLU A 277 14.79 13.40 -14.01
C GLU A 277 14.29 13.52 -12.57
N PHE A 278 14.77 12.63 -11.69
CA PHE A 278 14.36 12.61 -10.27
C PHE A 278 15.41 13.23 -9.34
N ALA A 279 16.68 13.15 -9.74
CA ALA A 279 17.81 13.60 -8.95
C ALA A 279 17.68 15.08 -8.57
N GLY A 280 17.99 15.38 -7.31
CA GLY A 280 17.92 16.74 -6.77
C GLY A 280 16.51 17.29 -6.54
N LEU A 281 15.44 16.53 -6.82
CA LEU A 281 14.08 16.98 -6.57
C LEU A 281 13.67 16.80 -5.10
N THR A 282 12.84 17.73 -4.60
CA THR A 282 12.29 17.70 -3.25
C THR A 282 10.78 17.93 -3.29
N LEU A 283 10.01 17.01 -2.72
CA LEU A 283 8.55 17.13 -2.66
C LEU A 283 8.12 18.24 -1.69
N PRO A 284 7.19 19.09 -2.11
CA PRO A 284 6.63 20.10 -1.22
C PRO A 284 5.63 19.46 -0.24
N GLN A 285 5.41 20.10 0.90
CA GLN A 285 4.44 19.69 1.94
C GLN A 285 4.63 18.25 2.48
N ILE A 286 5.84 17.69 2.41
CA ILE A 286 6.12 16.34 2.92
C ILE A 286 5.74 16.19 4.41
N GLY A 287 6.02 17.23 5.21
CA GLY A 287 5.67 17.27 6.63
C GLY A 287 4.17 17.14 6.86
N ASP A 288 3.36 17.90 6.12
CA ASP A 288 1.90 17.86 6.24
C ASP A 288 1.33 16.50 5.81
N CYS A 289 1.89 15.90 4.76
CA CYS A 289 1.53 14.55 4.34
C CYS A 289 1.83 13.51 5.43
N VAL A 290 3.03 13.57 6.03
CA VAL A 290 3.41 12.67 7.13
C VAL A 290 2.49 12.86 8.33
N GLN A 291 2.25 14.10 8.77
CA GLN A 291 1.37 14.37 9.90
C GLN A 291 -0.06 13.92 9.64
N THR A 292 -0.56 14.10 8.41
CA THR A 292 -1.87 13.59 7.99
C THR A 292 -1.94 12.07 8.08
N ALA A 293 -0.96 11.35 7.53
CA ALA A 293 -0.90 9.88 7.59
C ALA A 293 -0.91 9.36 9.03
N LEU A 294 -0.07 9.94 9.89
CA LEU A 294 0.03 9.55 11.31
C LEU A 294 -1.25 9.85 12.07
N ARG A 295 -1.83 11.04 11.88
CA ARG A 295 -3.09 11.45 12.50
C ARG A 295 -4.24 10.52 12.10
N LEU A 296 -4.36 10.19 10.82
CA LEU A 296 -5.40 9.28 10.33
C LEU A 296 -5.20 7.85 10.86
N HIS A 297 -3.97 7.35 10.93
CA HIS A 297 -3.71 6.01 11.47
C HIS A 297 -4.07 5.90 12.95
N ARG A 298 -3.81 6.95 13.76
CA ARG A 298 -4.24 7.01 15.16
C ARG A 298 -5.76 6.89 15.35
N ARG A 299 -6.56 7.38 14.39
CA ARG A 299 -8.03 7.28 14.44
C ARG A 299 -8.56 5.87 14.13
N MET A 300 -7.77 5.06 13.41
CA MET A 300 -8.13 3.68 13.05
C MET A 300 -6.98 2.71 13.35
N PRO A 301 -6.69 2.44 14.64
CA PRO A 301 -5.54 1.60 15.03
C PRO A 301 -5.81 0.09 14.86
N LEU A 302 -6.97 -0.31 14.31
CA LEU A 302 -7.36 -1.71 14.16
C LEU A 302 -6.37 -2.51 13.28
N PRO A 303 -6.06 -2.10 12.04
CA PRO A 303 -4.89 -2.60 11.32
C PRO A 303 -3.63 -1.86 11.79
N ARG A 304 -2.64 -2.61 12.27
CA ARG A 304 -1.39 -2.03 12.77
C ARG A 304 -0.41 -1.59 11.68
N PHE A 305 -0.61 -1.94 10.41
CA PHE A 305 0.23 -1.49 9.30
C PHE A 305 -0.62 -1.08 8.10
N LEU A 306 -0.54 0.20 7.73
CA LEU A 306 -1.28 0.80 6.63
C LEU A 306 -0.35 1.48 5.63
N SER A 307 -0.81 1.60 4.40
CA SER A 307 -0.21 2.46 3.37
C SER A 307 -1.24 3.45 2.88
N TRP A 308 -0.90 4.72 2.94
CA TRP A 308 -1.73 5.85 2.55
C TRP A 308 -1.24 6.40 1.22
N ASP A 309 -2.14 6.52 0.26
CA ASP A 309 -1.88 7.14 -1.03
C ASP A 309 -2.49 8.54 -1.02
N MET A 310 -1.65 9.57 -1.14
CA MET A 310 -2.05 10.97 -1.02
C MET A 310 -1.17 11.89 -1.87
N LEU A 311 -1.51 13.17 -1.93
CA LEU A 311 -0.66 14.23 -2.46
C LEU A 311 -1.15 15.60 -1.97
N PRO A 312 -0.32 16.65 -1.95
CA PRO A 312 -0.81 18.01 -1.84
C PRO A 312 -1.54 18.44 -3.13
N ASP A 313 -2.67 19.13 -2.97
CA ASP A 313 -3.36 19.81 -4.07
C ASP A 313 -2.63 21.10 -4.49
N ARG A 314 -3.14 21.78 -5.52
CA ARG A 314 -2.63 23.07 -6.01
C ARG A 314 -2.55 24.18 -4.97
N HIS A 315 -3.24 24.03 -3.83
CA HIS A 315 -3.22 24.97 -2.72
C HIS A 315 -2.35 24.47 -1.55
N GLY A 316 -1.61 23.38 -1.74
CA GLY A 316 -0.77 22.76 -0.71
C GLY A 316 -1.54 21.93 0.30
N ARG A 317 -2.85 21.70 0.13
CA ARG A 317 -3.65 20.92 1.09
C ARG A 317 -3.56 19.44 0.77
N VAL A 318 -3.25 18.61 1.76
CA VAL A 318 -3.14 17.16 1.59
C VAL A 318 -4.49 16.55 1.20
N GLN A 319 -4.50 15.77 0.11
CA GLN A 319 -5.62 15.00 -0.38
C GLN A 319 -5.30 13.51 -0.32
N VAL A 320 -6.08 12.75 0.44
CA VAL A 320 -5.95 11.29 0.57
C VAL A 320 -6.76 10.64 -0.55
N LEU A 321 -6.05 9.99 -1.48
CA LEU A 321 -6.65 9.29 -2.60
C LEU A 321 -7.24 7.94 -2.18
N GLU A 322 -6.50 7.20 -1.37
CA GLU A 322 -6.88 5.90 -0.83
C GLU A 322 -5.95 5.45 0.29
N TRP A 323 -6.30 4.35 0.93
CA TRP A 323 -5.45 3.66 1.89
C TRP A 323 -5.62 2.15 1.70
N GLU A 324 -4.61 1.37 2.07
CA GLU A 324 -4.65 -0.10 2.02
C GLU A 324 -3.88 -0.74 3.17
N GLY A 325 -4.09 -2.04 3.38
CA GLY A 325 -3.20 -2.84 4.23
C GLY A 325 -1.77 -2.73 3.72
N GLY A 326 -0.83 -2.44 4.62
CA GLY A 326 0.50 -2.02 4.22
C GLY A 326 1.24 -3.02 3.33
N VAL A 327 2.17 -2.51 2.52
CA VAL A 327 2.97 -3.29 1.56
C VAL A 327 4.45 -3.05 1.82
N VAL A 328 5.22 -4.11 2.04
CA VAL A 328 6.65 -4.03 2.41
C VAL A 328 7.58 -4.02 1.20
N SER A 329 7.13 -4.56 0.06
CA SER A 329 8.02 -5.03 -1.02
C SER A 329 8.90 -3.96 -1.69
N PHE A 330 8.50 -2.69 -1.65
CA PHE A 330 9.31 -1.58 -2.17
C PHE A 330 10.03 -0.81 -1.07
N ALA A 331 9.40 -0.59 0.08
CA ALA A 331 9.99 0.17 1.17
C ALA A 331 11.21 -0.56 1.79
N GLU A 332 11.10 -1.87 2.02
CA GLU A 332 12.17 -2.66 2.64
C GLU A 332 13.53 -2.52 1.92
N PRO A 333 13.64 -2.77 0.60
CA PRO A 333 14.92 -2.64 -0.08
C PRO A 333 15.38 -1.20 -0.27
N MET A 334 14.46 -0.24 -0.37
CA MET A 334 14.84 1.13 -0.70
C MET A 334 15.13 1.99 0.51
N GLN A 335 14.51 1.69 1.66
CA GLN A 335 14.53 2.52 2.87
C GLN A 335 14.74 1.71 4.14
N GLY A 336 14.63 0.38 4.08
CA GLY A 336 14.68 -0.50 5.23
C GLY A 336 16.08 -0.97 5.64
N PRO A 337 16.15 -1.87 6.64
CA PRO A 337 15.04 -2.66 7.18
C PRO A 337 13.99 -1.85 7.94
N CYS A 338 12.77 -1.82 7.44
CA CYS A 338 11.74 -0.88 7.89
C CYS A 338 11.13 -1.27 9.24
N PHE A 339 11.06 -2.57 9.56
CA PHE A 339 10.28 -3.11 10.69
C PHE A 339 11.13 -3.90 11.70
N ALA A 340 12.46 -3.74 11.65
CA ALA A 340 13.40 -4.52 12.45
C ALA A 340 13.22 -4.31 13.97
N ASP A 341 12.68 -3.15 14.37
CA ASP A 341 12.37 -2.77 15.75
C ASP A 341 11.12 -3.46 16.31
N LEU A 342 10.27 -4.04 15.47
CA LEU A 342 8.97 -4.59 15.87
C LEU A 342 8.97 -6.11 16.11
N GLY A 343 10.09 -6.79 15.83
CA GLY A 343 10.21 -8.25 15.99
C GLY A 343 9.29 -9.07 15.06
N TRP A 344 8.77 -8.47 13.99
CA TRP A 344 7.82 -9.12 13.08
C TRP A 344 8.42 -10.29 12.29
N ASP A 345 9.74 -10.29 12.14
CA ASP A 345 10.55 -11.36 11.54
C ASP A 345 10.55 -12.66 12.37
N ARG A 346 9.98 -12.64 13.58
CA ARG A 346 9.85 -13.82 14.47
C ARG A 346 8.41 -14.31 14.67
N LEU A 347 7.42 -13.67 14.04
CA LEU A 347 5.99 -14.03 14.22
C LEU A 347 5.61 -15.45 13.76
N HIS A 348 6.44 -16.10 12.94
CA HIS A 348 6.27 -17.51 12.59
C HIS A 348 6.52 -18.45 13.78
N LEU A 349 7.36 -18.04 14.76
CA LEU A 349 7.66 -18.82 15.96
C LEU A 349 6.51 -18.81 16.97
N THR A 350 5.65 -17.79 16.92
CA THR A 350 4.59 -17.61 17.92
C THR A 350 3.34 -18.45 17.66
N GLY A 351 3.38 -19.41 16.72
CA GLY A 351 2.39 -20.50 16.53
C GLY A 351 0.91 -20.09 16.61
N GLY A 352 0.23 -19.98 15.47
CA GLY A 352 -1.17 -19.54 15.35
C GLY A 352 -2.11 -19.91 16.52
N ALA A 353 -2.50 -18.89 17.28
CA ALA A 353 -3.71 -18.88 18.09
C ALA A 353 -4.40 -17.54 17.87
N SER A 354 -5.54 -17.58 17.17
CA SER A 354 -6.63 -16.67 17.52
C SER A 354 -6.88 -16.82 19.03
N GLY A 355 -6.44 -15.83 19.81
CA GLY A 355 -6.81 -15.63 21.21
C GLY A 355 -6.33 -16.69 22.20
N LYS A 356 -5.15 -16.47 22.79
CA LYS A 356 -4.93 -16.57 24.25
C LYS A 356 -3.82 -15.58 24.63
N PRO A 357 -4.04 -14.66 25.60
CA PRO A 357 -2.96 -13.82 26.11
C PRO A 357 -2.00 -14.72 26.89
N GLY A 358 -0.83 -14.96 26.32
CA GLY A 358 0.28 -15.61 27.00
C GLY A 358 0.87 -14.67 28.03
N ALA A 359 1.02 -15.18 29.26
CA ALA A 359 1.53 -14.47 30.42
C ALA A 359 2.84 -13.71 30.15
N ALA A 360 2.95 -12.53 30.76
CA ALA A 360 4.17 -11.75 30.80
C ALA A 360 5.36 -12.61 31.29
N PRO A 361 6.56 -12.44 30.72
CA PRO A 361 7.74 -13.11 31.24
C PRO A 361 8.01 -12.61 32.66
N THR A 362 8.05 -13.55 33.60
CA THR A 362 8.41 -13.33 35.01
C THR A 362 9.78 -12.65 35.07
N LEU A 363 9.80 -11.40 35.56
CA LEU A 363 11.01 -10.74 36.03
C LEU A 363 11.59 -11.60 37.16
N ILE A 364 12.73 -12.25 36.89
CA ILE A 364 13.56 -12.83 37.94
C ILE A 364 14.19 -11.65 38.67
N ALA A 365 13.60 -11.29 39.81
CA ALA A 365 14.23 -10.42 40.78
C ALA A 365 15.41 -11.18 41.39
N GLY A 366 16.63 -10.80 41.00
CA GLY A 366 17.85 -11.22 41.67
C GLY A 366 17.93 -10.57 43.05
N ARG A 367 17.96 -11.40 44.09
CA ARG A 367 18.49 -11.06 45.42
C ARG A 367 20.01 -11.12 45.35
N THR A 368 20.67 -10.00 45.61
CA THR A 368 21.63 -9.76 46.70
C THR A 368 21.80 -8.27 46.85
#